data_AF-A0A1M6LY03-F1
#
_entry.id   AF-A0A1M6LY03-F1
#
_cell.length_a   1.000
_cell.length_b   1.000
_cell.length_c   1.000
_cell.angle_alpha   90.00
_cell.angle_beta   90.00
_cell.angle_gamma   90.00
#
_symmetry.space_group_name_H-M   'P 1'
#
loop_
_entity.id
_entity.type
_entity.pdbx_description
1 polymer ?
#
loop_
_entity_poly.entity_id
_entity_poly.type
_entity_poly.pdbx_seq_one_letter_code
_entity_poly.pdbx_strand_id
1 'polypeptide(L)'
;MKITIKTMALGALIISFTSCASQKNQSSNNEQPRMSQQGGGGQQGGRQQGPPSYDQLLSEMDANEDGMLAKDEVSGPLANDFSKIDTNEDGFLSESEIKNAPRPQRGGGPR
;
A
#
# COMPACT_ATOMS: atom_id res chain seq x y z
N MET A 1 -28.58 13.03 38.24
CA MET A 1 -27.13 12.79 38.25
C MET A 1 -26.53 13.66 37.16
N LYS A 2 -25.66 14.60 37.52
CA LYS A 2 -25.07 15.62 36.63
C LYS A 2 -23.64 15.20 36.36
N ILE A 3 -23.30 14.80 35.13
CA ILE A 3 -21.90 14.57 34.74
C ILE A 3 -21.60 15.54 33.60
N THR A 4 -21.03 16.67 33.99
CA THR A 4 -20.53 17.75 33.12
C THR A 4 -19.02 17.59 33.02
N ILE A 5 -18.50 17.19 31.87
CA ILE A 5 -17.06 17.23 31.58
C ILE A 5 -16.85 18.33 30.53
N LYS A 6 -16.20 19.39 30.97
CA LYS A 6 -15.93 20.64 30.27
C LYS A 6 -14.41 20.73 30.10
N THR A 7 -13.95 21.11 28.91
CA THR A 7 -12.58 21.58 28.59
C THR A 7 -11.49 20.48 28.57
N MET A 8 -10.44 20.50 27.75
CA MET A 8 -9.67 21.63 27.23
C MET A 8 -9.12 21.34 25.82
N ALA A 9 -9.29 22.31 24.92
CA ALA A 9 -8.46 22.43 23.73
C ALA A 9 -7.10 22.99 24.16
N LEU A 10 -6.01 22.29 23.82
CA LEU A 10 -4.64 22.80 23.88
C LEU A 10 -4.17 23.05 22.45
N GLY A 11 -3.77 24.30 22.18
CA GLY A 11 -3.33 24.77 20.87
C GLY A 11 -1.98 24.21 20.44
N ALA A 12 -1.80 24.07 19.13
CA ALA A 12 -0.52 23.78 18.51
C ALA A 12 -0.09 24.97 17.63
N LEU A 13 0.91 25.68 18.15
CA LEU A 13 1.80 26.62 17.49
C LEU A 13 2.59 25.87 16.39
N ILE A 14 2.40 26.21 15.11
CA ILE A 14 3.29 25.71 14.05
C ILE A 14 4.13 26.88 13.53
N ILE A 15 5.40 26.78 13.87
CA ILE A 15 6.50 27.69 13.57
C ILE A 15 6.92 27.48 12.11
N SER A 16 7.11 28.60 11.42
CA SER A 16 7.56 28.72 10.04
C SER A 16 8.84 27.94 9.77
N PHE A 17 8.82 27.08 8.75
CA PHE A 17 10.04 26.55 8.16
C PHE A 17 10.43 27.35 6.92
N THR A 18 11.48 28.13 7.14
CA THR A 18 12.36 28.81 6.20
C THR A 18 12.58 28.02 4.91
N SER A 19 12.14 28.60 3.79
CA SER A 19 12.41 28.14 2.44
C SER A 19 13.90 28.28 2.13
N CYS A 20 14.60 27.16 2.00
CA CYS A 20 15.95 27.13 1.43
C CYS A 20 15.83 26.77 -0.05
N ALA A 21 15.86 27.77 -0.94
CA ALA A 21 15.97 27.54 -2.38
C ALA A 21 17.43 27.18 -2.69
N SER A 22 17.70 25.89 -2.87
CA SER A 22 19.02 25.38 -3.23
C SER A 22 19.24 25.49 -4.74
N GLN A 23 20.31 26.20 -5.07
CA GLN A 23 20.77 26.56 -6.40
C GLN A 23 21.90 25.60 -6.80
N LYS A 24 21.78 24.87 -7.91
CA LYS A 24 22.93 24.41 -8.73
C LYS A 24 22.42 23.98 -10.11
N ASN A 25 22.87 24.51 -11.23
CA ASN A 25 24.21 24.66 -11.82
C ASN A 25 24.29 23.73 -13.04
N GLN A 26 24.66 24.35 -14.14
CA GLN A 26 24.71 23.85 -15.51
C GLN A 26 25.74 22.72 -15.65
N SER A 27 25.45 21.75 -16.52
CA SER A 27 26.53 21.09 -17.25
C SER A 27 26.00 20.63 -18.60
N SER A 28 26.39 21.37 -19.63
CA SER A 28 26.38 20.95 -21.02
C SER A 28 27.17 19.66 -21.17
N ASN A 29 26.70 18.73 -22.00
CA ASN A 29 27.56 18.06 -22.98
C ASN A 29 26.73 17.45 -24.10
N ASN A 30 27.38 17.43 -25.24
CA ASN A 30 26.89 17.39 -26.61
C ASN A 30 26.62 15.95 -27.09
N GLU A 31 25.92 15.89 -28.22
CA GLU A 31 25.86 14.78 -29.19
C GLU A 31 24.80 13.66 -29.06
N GLN A 32 24.09 13.51 -30.17
CA GLN A 32 22.87 12.73 -30.45
C GLN A 32 23.16 11.22 -30.65
N PRO A 33 22.13 10.37 -30.57
CA PRO A 33 21.64 9.84 -31.85
C PRO A 33 20.11 9.68 -31.97
N ARG A 34 19.64 10.02 -33.17
CA ARG A 34 18.67 9.29 -34.02
C ARG A 34 17.26 9.04 -33.46
N MET A 35 16.29 9.58 -34.21
CA MET A 35 14.85 9.38 -34.13
C MET A 35 14.42 7.93 -33.84
N SER A 36 13.66 7.74 -32.77
CA SER A 36 12.46 6.92 -32.82
C SER A 36 11.30 7.70 -32.19
N GLN A 37 10.34 7.95 -33.06
CA GLN A 37 9.02 8.48 -32.82
C GLN A 37 8.22 7.56 -31.89
N GLN A 38 7.89 8.02 -30.68
CA GLN A 38 6.59 7.78 -30.01
C GLN A 38 6.57 8.61 -28.72
N GLY A 39 5.76 9.66 -28.60
CA GLY A 39 4.39 9.55 -28.13
C GLY A 39 4.34 9.87 -26.62
N GLY A 40 3.68 10.96 -26.24
CA GLY A 40 3.64 11.48 -24.88
C GLY A 40 2.83 10.68 -23.86
N GLY A 41 2.84 11.18 -22.62
CA GLY A 41 2.15 10.65 -21.44
C GLY A 41 3.15 9.97 -20.51
N GLY A 42 3.47 10.50 -19.34
CA GLY A 42 2.51 10.64 -18.24
C GLY A 42 2.33 9.26 -17.60
N GLN A 43 2.91 9.08 -16.41
CA GLN A 43 2.63 8.05 -15.40
C GLN A 43 1.40 7.17 -15.71
N GLN A 44 1.58 5.85 -15.88
CA GLN A 44 0.54 4.86 -15.55
C GLN A 44 1.10 3.44 -15.59
N GLY A 45 1.14 2.82 -14.40
CA GLY A 45 1.68 1.50 -14.14
C GLY A 45 1.08 0.43 -15.05
N GLY A 46 1.95 -0.31 -15.72
CA GLY A 46 1.58 -1.50 -16.46
C GLY A 46 0.96 -2.53 -15.52
N ARG A 47 -0.37 -2.67 -15.60
CA ARG A 47 -1.15 -3.90 -15.43
C ARG A 47 -0.46 -5.01 -14.62
N GLN A 48 -0.24 -4.78 -13.33
CA GLN A 48 0.13 -5.83 -12.40
C GLN A 48 -1.12 -6.66 -12.11
N GLN A 49 -1.43 -7.61 -12.98
CA GLN A 49 -2.49 -8.60 -12.78
C GLN A 49 -2.06 -9.69 -11.77
N GLY A 50 -1.26 -9.31 -10.78
CA GLY A 50 -0.84 -10.17 -9.68
C GLY A 50 -1.92 -10.27 -8.60
N PRO A 51 -1.78 -11.19 -7.63
CA PRO A 51 -2.46 -11.08 -6.35
C PRO A 51 -2.12 -9.72 -5.70
N PRO A 52 -3.06 -9.12 -4.94
CA PRO A 52 -2.76 -7.91 -4.18
C PRO A 52 -1.59 -8.16 -3.23
N SER A 53 -0.73 -7.15 -3.07
CA SER A 53 0.35 -7.17 -2.09
C SER A 53 -0.22 -7.12 -0.66
N TYR A 54 0.58 -7.54 0.32
CA TYR A 54 0.20 -7.43 1.73
C TYR A 54 -0.21 -6.00 2.12
N ASP A 55 0.59 -5.02 1.75
CA ASP A 55 0.31 -3.60 2.02
C ASP A 55 -1.01 -3.12 1.41
N GLN A 56 -1.39 -3.67 0.25
CA GLN A 56 -2.67 -3.35 -0.39
C GLN A 56 -3.83 -3.95 0.38
N LEU A 57 -3.69 -5.20 0.83
CA LEU A 57 -4.71 -5.86 1.65
C LEU A 57 -4.89 -5.14 2.99
N LEU A 58 -3.80 -4.76 3.66
CA LEU A 58 -3.89 -3.93 4.87
C LEU A 58 -4.62 -2.62 4.60
N SER A 59 -4.20 -1.87 3.59
CA SER A 59 -4.83 -0.58 3.25
C SER A 59 -6.32 -0.70 2.89
N GLU A 60 -6.80 -1.87 2.49
CA GLU A 60 -8.18 -2.11 2.09
C GLU A 60 -9.04 -2.75 3.19
N MET A 61 -8.43 -3.50 4.12
CA MET A 61 -9.15 -4.42 5.01
C MET A 61 -8.76 -4.28 6.48
N ASP A 62 -7.55 -3.83 6.80
CA ASP A 62 -7.07 -3.61 8.17
C ASP A 62 -7.75 -2.37 8.75
N ALA A 63 -8.88 -2.59 9.43
CA ALA A 63 -9.72 -1.52 9.95
C ALA A 63 -9.24 -1.04 11.32
N ASN A 64 -8.55 -1.91 12.06
CA ASN A 64 -8.01 -1.60 13.39
C ASN A 64 -6.57 -1.05 13.34
N GLU A 65 -5.93 -1.06 12.17
CA GLU A 65 -4.56 -0.60 11.90
C GLU A 65 -3.51 -1.32 12.76
N ASP A 66 -3.71 -2.61 13.03
CA ASP A 66 -2.77 -3.42 13.81
C ASP A 66 -1.65 -4.05 12.95
N GLY A 67 -1.74 -3.91 11.63
CA GLY A 67 -0.77 -4.43 10.68
C GLY A 67 -0.90 -5.92 10.43
N MET A 68 -2.03 -6.53 10.79
CA MET A 68 -2.45 -7.91 10.51
C MET A 68 -3.89 -7.90 9.99
N LEU A 69 -4.39 -9.03 9.50
CA LEU A 69 -5.78 -9.15 9.06
C LEU A 69 -6.52 -10.20 9.88
N ALA A 70 -7.49 -9.77 10.68
CA ALA A 70 -8.34 -10.68 11.43
C ALA A 70 -9.33 -11.43 10.52
N LYS A 71 -9.83 -12.57 11.00
CA LYS A 71 -10.86 -13.35 10.29
C LYS A 71 -12.11 -12.55 9.91
N ASP A 72 -12.48 -11.58 10.75
CA ASP A 72 -13.65 -10.73 10.57
C ASP A 72 -13.39 -9.55 9.59
N GLU A 73 -12.12 -9.23 9.35
CA GLU A 73 -11.68 -8.17 8.44
C GLU A 73 -11.44 -8.70 7.03
N VAL A 74 -11.05 -9.98 6.91
CA VAL A 74 -10.85 -10.63 5.61
C VAL A 74 -12.18 -10.98 4.93
N SER A 75 -12.17 -10.99 3.60
CA SER A 75 -13.31 -11.36 2.76
C SER A 75 -12.85 -12.02 1.45
N GLY A 76 -13.80 -12.62 0.72
CA GLY A 76 -13.52 -13.24 -0.58
C GLY A 76 -12.62 -14.49 -0.49
N PRO A 77 -11.71 -14.71 -1.47
CA PRO A 77 -10.83 -15.88 -1.48
C PRO A 77 -9.94 -15.99 -0.24
N LEU A 78 -9.52 -14.87 0.34
CA LEU A 78 -8.67 -14.85 1.52
C LEU A 78 -9.39 -15.42 2.75
N ALA A 79 -10.67 -15.08 2.92
CA ALA A 79 -11.51 -15.67 3.97
C ALA A 79 -11.75 -17.17 3.77
N ASN A 80 -11.89 -17.62 2.52
CA ASN A 80 -12.08 -19.05 2.21
C ASN A 80 -10.85 -19.90 2.53
N ASP A 81 -9.66 -19.33 2.33
CA ASP A 81 -8.38 -19.99 2.59
C ASP A 81 -7.76 -19.55 3.92
N PHE A 82 -8.47 -18.79 4.76
CA PHE A 82 -7.95 -18.22 6.00
C PHE A 82 -7.26 -19.28 6.88
N SER A 83 -7.96 -20.37 7.19
CA SER A 83 -7.43 -21.45 8.03
C SER A 83 -6.31 -22.27 7.37
N LYS A 84 -6.05 -22.06 6.07
CA LYS A 84 -4.90 -22.67 5.37
C LYS A 84 -3.68 -21.75 5.38
N ILE A 85 -3.92 -20.46 5.55
CA ILE A 85 -2.89 -19.41 5.52
C ILE A 85 -2.44 -19.10 6.95
N ASP A 86 -3.38 -19.00 7.89
CA ASP A 86 -3.16 -18.93 9.34
C ASP A 86 -2.57 -20.26 9.82
N THR A 87 -1.24 -20.33 9.84
CA THR A 87 -0.48 -21.54 10.18
C THR A 87 -0.18 -21.63 11.67
N ASN A 88 -0.17 -20.49 12.36
CA ASN A 88 0.02 -20.41 13.81
C ASN A 88 -1.32 -20.51 14.58
N GLU A 89 -2.45 -20.48 13.89
CA GLU A 89 -3.81 -20.61 14.43
C GLU A 89 -4.13 -19.53 15.47
N ASP A 90 -3.60 -18.32 15.30
CA ASP A 90 -3.82 -17.20 16.22
C ASP A 90 -5.08 -16.38 15.89
N GLY A 91 -5.71 -16.65 14.73
CA GLY A 91 -6.89 -15.93 14.27
C GLY A 91 -6.59 -14.66 13.49
N PHE A 92 -5.33 -14.45 13.07
CA PHE A 92 -4.87 -13.33 12.26
C PHE A 92 -4.01 -13.82 11.09
N LEU A 93 -3.94 -13.03 10.01
CA LEU A 93 -3.01 -13.27 8.92
C LEU A 93 -1.86 -12.27 8.99
N SER A 94 -0.66 -12.78 9.27
CA SER A 94 0.57 -12.00 9.23
C SER A 94 1.09 -11.82 7.79
N GLU A 95 2.00 -10.85 7.60
CA GLU A 95 2.68 -10.62 6.31
C GLU A 95 3.34 -11.89 5.77
N SER A 96 3.98 -12.64 6.65
CA SER A 96 4.70 -13.86 6.29
C SER A 96 3.74 -14.94 5.80
N GLU A 97 2.57 -15.05 6.42
CA GLU A 97 1.57 -16.04 6.05
C GLU A 97 0.90 -15.68 4.73
N ILE A 98 0.52 -14.42 4.54
CA ILE A 98 -0.05 -13.95 3.26
C ILE A 98 0.95 -14.09 2.11
N LYS A 99 2.25 -13.85 2.35
CA LYS A 99 3.30 -14.07 1.34
C LYS A 99 3.43 -15.54 0.94
N ASN A 100 3.21 -16.45 1.88
CA ASN A 100 3.23 -17.90 1.66
C ASN A 100 1.86 -18.46 1.22
N ALA A 101 0.82 -17.63 1.19
CA ALA A 101 -0.52 -18.05 0.85
C ALA A 101 -0.58 -18.69 -0.54
N PRO A 102 -1.34 -19.78 -0.71
CA PRO A 102 -1.57 -20.38 -2.00
C PRO A 102 -2.15 -19.35 -2.96
N ARG A 103 -1.45 -19.06 -4.06
CA ARG A 103 -1.99 -18.17 -5.08
C ARG A 103 -3.23 -18.83 -5.69
N PRO A 104 -4.37 -18.13 -5.82
CA PRO A 104 -5.49 -18.65 -6.56
C PRO A 104 -4.99 -18.95 -7.97
N GLN A 105 -5.07 -20.21 -8.39
CA GLN A 105 -4.74 -20.63 -9.75
C GLN A 105 -5.75 -19.98 -10.69
N ARG A 106 -5.47 -18.74 -11.12
CA ARG A 106 -6.11 -18.16 -12.30
C ARG A 106 -5.67 -19.07 -13.45
N GLY A 107 -6.60 -19.90 -13.93
CA GLY A 107 -6.36 -20.91 -14.95
C GLY A 107 -5.43 -20.37 -16.03
N GLY A 108 -4.35 -21.11 -16.29
CA GLY A 108 -3.32 -20.71 -17.24
C GLY A 108 -3.95 -20.25 -18.55
N GLY A 109 -3.59 -19.05 -18.98
CA GLY A 109 -4.00 -18.53 -20.28
C GLY A 109 -3.60 -19.53 -21.38
N PRO A 110 -4.43 -19.69 -22.42
CA PRO A 110 -4.13 -20.63 -23.51
C PRO A 110 -2.80 -20.27 -24.17
N ARG A 111 -1.98 -21.31 -24.38
CA ARG A 111 -0.72 -21.26 -25.14
C ARG A 111 -0.98 -20.93 -26.60
#